data_AF-A0AAW7YDM9-F1
#
_entry.id   AF-A0AAW7YDM9-F1
#
_cell.length_a   1.000
_cell.length_b   1.000
_cell.length_c   1.000
_cell.angle_alpha   90.00
_cell.angle_beta   90.00
_cell.angle_gamma   90.00
#
_symmetry.space_group_name_H-M   'P 1'
#
loop_
_entity.id
_entity.type
_entity.pdbx_description
1 polymer ?
#
loop_
_entity_poly.entity_id
_entity_poly.type
_entity_poly.pdbx_seq_one_letter_code
_entity_poly.pdbx_strand_id
1 'polypeptide(L)'
;MKWSILTLVVAFCASCTNQTFVDSTATTDTNLEETMQESTQESNQTPASILEHTDEEKLNQALALAIENKDYRLQTTSTRSINIPGVHPKDYQAMIALCGKKYNSNTGDVIRSEEERLARKKELNFMRQYNERMITICQEKSSQ
;
A
#
# COMPACT_ATOMS: atom_id res chain seq x y z
N MET A 1 -14.66 28.88 48.47
CA MET A 1 -15.76 27.89 48.34
C MET A 1 -15.30 26.93 47.24
N LYS A 2 -14.54 25.87 47.54
CA LYS A 2 -14.98 24.53 47.97
C LYS A 2 -16.07 23.94 47.08
N TRP A 3 -15.69 22.94 46.28
CA TRP A 3 -16.39 21.68 45.91
C TRP A 3 -15.91 21.25 44.52
N SER A 4 -15.68 20.00 44.15
CA SER A 4 -15.49 18.73 44.85
C SER A 4 -14.99 17.78 43.76
N ILE A 5 -14.04 16.91 44.09
CA ILE A 5 -13.62 15.78 43.27
C ILE A 5 -14.76 14.75 43.26
N LEU A 6 -15.09 14.17 42.10
CA LEU A 6 -15.63 12.81 42.08
C LEU A 6 -15.27 12.08 40.77
N THR A 7 -14.52 11.01 40.95
CA THR A 7 -14.13 9.95 40.02
C THR A 7 -15.31 9.03 39.66
N LEU A 8 -15.34 8.49 38.43
CA LEU A 8 -16.06 7.27 38.07
C LEU A 8 -15.24 6.54 36.98
N VAL A 9 -14.35 5.62 37.36
CA VAL A 9 -14.52 4.15 37.41
C VAL A 9 -14.69 3.49 36.03
N VAL A 10 -13.72 2.62 35.79
CA VAL A 10 -13.44 1.63 34.73
C VAL A 10 -14.61 0.68 34.46
N ALA A 11 -14.84 0.35 33.18
CA ALA A 11 -15.43 -0.91 32.70
C ALA A 11 -15.34 -0.92 31.17
N PHE A 12 -15.11 -2.01 30.42
CA PHE A 12 -14.90 -3.42 30.69
C PHE A 12 -14.32 -4.00 29.38
N CYS A 13 -13.42 -4.97 29.46
CA CYS A 13 -12.92 -5.71 28.30
C CYS A 13 -14.06 -6.49 27.64
N ALA A 14 -14.26 -6.33 26.33
CA ALA A 14 -15.01 -7.27 25.52
C ALA A 14 -14.02 -8.17 24.77
N SER A 15 -14.02 -9.43 25.18
CA SER A 15 -13.16 -10.51 24.76
C SER A 15 -13.22 -10.80 23.25
N CYS A 16 -12.06 -11.13 22.68
CA CYS A 16 -11.94 -11.80 21.39
C CYS A 16 -12.53 -13.22 21.51
N THR A 17 -13.68 -13.48 20.90
CA THR A 17 -14.13 -14.85 20.63
C THR A 17 -13.53 -15.32 19.31
N ASN A 18 -12.64 -16.30 19.39
CA ASN A 18 -12.15 -17.09 18.26
C ASN A 18 -13.31 -17.86 17.63
N GLN A 19 -13.56 -17.68 16.34
CA GLN A 19 -14.34 -18.63 15.56
C GLN A 19 -13.41 -19.63 14.88
N THR A 20 -13.79 -20.89 15.07
CA THR A 20 -13.13 -22.12 14.66
C THR A 20 -13.14 -22.30 13.15
N PHE A 21 -11.97 -22.69 12.63
CA PHE A 21 -11.72 -23.16 11.29
C PHE A 21 -12.49 -24.46 11.03
N VAL A 22 -13.28 -24.51 9.95
CA VAL A 22 -13.90 -25.76 9.47
C VAL A 22 -13.19 -26.12 8.18
N ASP A 23 -12.39 -27.18 8.26
CA ASP A 23 -11.73 -27.81 7.12
C ASP A 23 -12.69 -28.87 6.57
N SER A 24 -13.08 -28.75 5.30
CA SER A 24 -13.84 -29.77 4.59
C SER A 24 -13.00 -30.28 3.44
N THR A 25 -12.29 -31.37 3.72
CA THR A 25 -11.76 -32.29 2.73
C THR A 25 -12.90 -33.17 2.21
N ALA A 26 -13.14 -33.15 0.90
CA ALA A 26 -13.89 -34.20 0.22
C ALA A 26 -13.37 -34.32 -1.21
N THR A 27 -12.55 -35.34 -1.38
CA THR A 27 -12.03 -35.96 -2.60
C THR A 27 -13.16 -36.32 -3.59
N THR A 28 -12.91 -36.20 -4.89
CA THR A 28 -13.16 -37.31 -5.84
C THR A 28 -12.50 -37.05 -7.19
N ASP A 29 -11.70 -38.05 -7.58
CA ASP A 29 -11.09 -38.29 -8.88
C ASP A 29 -12.19 -38.36 -9.98
N THR A 30 -11.95 -38.18 -11.28
CA THR A 30 -11.15 -39.05 -12.14
C THR A 30 -11.18 -38.54 -13.59
N ASN A 31 -10.06 -38.63 -14.32
CA ASN A 31 -9.89 -38.98 -15.76
C ASN A 31 -10.63 -38.21 -16.89
N LEU A 32 -10.14 -38.03 -18.11
CA LEU A 32 -8.87 -38.22 -18.84
C LEU A 32 -9.18 -37.73 -20.28
N GLU A 33 -8.20 -37.11 -20.96
CA GLU A 33 -8.10 -36.89 -22.43
C GLU A 33 -9.22 -36.06 -23.12
N GLU A 34 -9.03 -35.27 -24.16
CA GLU A 34 -7.95 -34.83 -25.05
C GLU A 34 -8.50 -33.50 -25.62
N THR A 35 -7.72 -32.49 -25.94
CA THR A 35 -7.35 -32.26 -27.35
C THR A 35 -6.48 -31.02 -27.41
N MET A 36 -5.38 -31.18 -28.12
CA MET A 36 -4.40 -30.19 -28.53
C MET A 36 -5.05 -29.02 -29.28
N GLN A 37 -4.66 -27.79 -28.92
CA GLN A 37 -4.62 -26.71 -29.91
C GLN A 37 -3.36 -25.88 -29.68
N GLU A 38 -2.32 -26.37 -30.34
CA GLU A 38 -1.16 -25.62 -30.77
C GLU A 38 -1.63 -24.56 -31.78
N SER A 39 -1.58 -23.29 -31.37
CA SER A 39 -1.46 -22.20 -32.33
C SER A 39 -0.32 -21.31 -31.86
N THR A 40 0.86 -21.67 -32.36
CA THR A 40 2.06 -20.85 -32.35
C THR A 40 1.77 -19.54 -33.06
N GLN A 41 1.61 -18.45 -32.31
CA GLN A 41 1.87 -17.11 -32.79
C GLN A 41 3.10 -16.58 -32.08
N GLU A 42 4.23 -16.83 -32.73
CA GLU A 42 5.54 -16.28 -32.45
C GLU A 42 5.52 -14.78 -32.79
N SER A 43 5.06 -13.98 -31.83
CA SER A 43 5.32 -12.55 -31.79
C SER A 43 6.47 -12.33 -30.81
N ASN A 44 7.67 -12.19 -31.36
CA ASN A 44 8.86 -11.78 -30.64
C ASN A 44 8.68 -10.36 -30.10
N GLN A 45 8.04 -10.23 -28.93
CA GLN A 45 8.06 -9.01 -28.12
C GLN A 45 8.47 -9.37 -26.70
N THR A 46 9.66 -8.89 -26.37
CA THR A 46 10.32 -8.91 -25.08
C THR A 46 9.34 -8.67 -23.91
N PRO A 47 9.33 -9.50 -22.85
CA PRO A 47 8.41 -9.43 -21.69
C PRO A 47 8.43 -8.13 -20.86
N ALA A 48 9.26 -7.15 -21.22
CA ALA A 48 9.45 -5.92 -20.47
C ALA A 48 8.36 -4.87 -20.74
N SER A 49 7.80 -4.80 -21.94
CA SER A 49 6.86 -3.73 -22.32
C SER A 49 5.46 -3.87 -21.71
N ILE A 50 5.03 -5.11 -21.43
CA ILE A 50 3.71 -5.38 -20.84
C ILE A 50 3.71 -5.07 -19.34
N LEU A 51 4.80 -5.35 -18.63
CA LEU A 51 4.91 -5.09 -17.18
C LEU A 51 4.95 -3.59 -16.86
N GLU A 52 5.70 -2.81 -17.64
CA GLU A 52 5.81 -1.35 -17.46
C GLU A 52 4.46 -0.64 -17.67
N HIS A 53 3.66 -1.09 -18.64
CA HIS A 53 2.35 -0.49 -18.91
C HIS A 53 1.40 -0.66 -17.70
N THR A 54 1.44 -1.84 -17.06
CA THR A 54 0.56 -2.12 -15.92
C THR A 54 0.93 -1.33 -14.65
N ASP A 55 2.20 -0.96 -14.47
CA ASP A 55 2.64 -0.25 -13.27
C ASP A 55 2.35 1.24 -13.36
N GLU A 56 2.48 1.84 -14.55
CA GLU A 56 2.07 3.22 -14.81
C GLU A 56 0.53 3.39 -14.71
N GLU A 57 -0.24 2.43 -15.21
CA GLU A 57 -1.71 2.41 -15.06
C GLU A 57 -2.13 2.38 -13.58
N LYS A 58 -1.53 1.51 -12.77
CA LYS A 58 -1.79 1.46 -11.32
C LYS A 58 -1.43 2.76 -10.63
N LEU A 59 -0.30 3.38 -11.00
CA LEU A 59 0.13 4.65 -10.45
C LEU A 59 -0.90 5.76 -10.74
N ASN A 60 -1.34 5.86 -11.99
CA ASN A 60 -2.33 6.85 -12.41
C ASN A 60 -3.69 6.62 -11.74
N GLN A 61 -4.11 5.36 -11.60
CA GLN A 61 -5.33 5.02 -10.86
C GLN A 61 -5.24 5.43 -9.39
N ALA A 62 -4.12 5.15 -8.72
CA ALA A 62 -3.91 5.53 -7.32
C ALA A 62 -3.92 7.05 -7.12
N LEU A 63 -3.35 7.81 -8.06
CA LEU A 63 -3.39 9.28 -8.04
C LEU A 63 -4.81 9.80 -8.25
N ALA A 64 -5.53 9.27 -9.24
CA ALA A 64 -6.92 9.66 -9.51
C ALA A 64 -7.82 9.44 -8.29
N LEU A 65 -7.72 8.27 -7.66
CA LEU A 65 -8.46 7.95 -6.43
C LEU A 65 -8.08 8.90 -5.28
N ALA A 66 -6.81 9.23 -5.13
CA ALA A 66 -6.36 10.15 -4.08
C ALA A 66 -6.90 11.58 -4.30
N ILE A 67 -6.91 12.06 -5.54
CA ILE A 67 -7.46 13.36 -5.93
C ILE A 67 -8.97 13.40 -5.68
N GLU A 68 -9.70 12.38 -6.11
CA GLU A 68 -11.15 12.25 -5.90
C GLU A 68 -11.50 12.31 -4.40
N ASN A 69 -10.71 11.62 -3.57
CA ASN A 69 -10.88 11.59 -2.12
C ASN A 69 -10.28 12.80 -1.40
N LYS A 70 -9.65 13.74 -2.11
CA LYS A 70 -8.90 14.88 -1.55
C LYS A 70 -7.83 14.44 -0.53
N ASP A 71 -7.25 13.25 -0.69
CA ASP A 71 -6.17 12.72 0.13
C ASP A 71 -4.81 13.04 -0.53
N TYR A 72 -4.27 14.22 -0.24
CA TYR A 72 -3.01 14.69 -0.81
C TYR A 72 -1.76 14.31 0.02
N ARG A 73 -1.92 13.41 0.99
CA ARG A 73 -0.85 13.04 1.91
C ARG A 73 0.21 12.20 1.23
N LEU A 74 1.48 12.48 1.56
CA LEU A 74 2.61 11.71 1.04
C LEU A 74 2.68 10.34 1.71
N GLN A 75 3.02 9.32 0.93
CA GLN A 75 3.25 7.97 1.44
C GLN A 75 4.59 7.88 2.16
N THR A 76 4.56 7.30 3.36
CA THR A 76 5.75 7.12 4.20
C THR A 76 5.89 5.66 4.61
N THR A 77 7.12 5.20 4.78
CA THR A 77 7.33 3.82 5.21
C THR A 77 6.86 3.60 6.65
N SER A 78 6.31 2.42 6.95
CA SER A 78 5.85 2.05 8.30
C SER A 78 6.97 1.51 9.19
N THR A 79 8.16 2.11 9.12
CA THR A 79 9.29 1.75 9.98
C THR A 79 9.42 2.69 11.17
N ARG A 80 10.30 2.35 12.12
CA ARG A 80 10.62 3.23 13.27
C ARG A 80 11.10 4.63 12.86
N SER A 81 11.75 4.74 11.71
CA SER A 81 12.19 6.02 11.16
C SER A 81 11.29 6.42 10.00
N ILE A 82 10.90 7.70 9.96
CA ILE A 82 10.13 8.22 8.83
C ILE A 82 11.06 8.27 7.62
N ASN A 83 10.67 7.55 6.57
CA ASN A 83 11.22 7.70 5.23
C ASN A 83 10.07 8.05 4.29
N ILE A 84 10.24 9.13 3.54
CA ILE A 84 9.32 9.59 2.50
C ILE A 84 10.05 9.40 1.17
N PRO A 85 9.82 8.30 0.43
CA PRO A 85 10.47 8.08 -0.85
C PRO A 85 10.20 9.24 -1.81
N GLY A 86 11.24 9.70 -2.52
CA GLY A 86 11.15 10.85 -3.43
C GLY A 86 11.35 12.22 -2.78
N VAL A 87 11.47 12.29 -1.45
CA VAL A 87 11.74 13.54 -0.72
C VAL A 87 13.11 13.45 -0.06
N HIS A 88 13.85 14.56 -0.09
CA HIS A 88 15.13 14.64 0.63
C HIS A 88 14.87 14.75 2.15
N PRO A 89 15.63 14.03 3.02
CA PRO A 89 15.36 14.01 4.47
C PRO A 89 15.27 15.38 5.15
N LYS A 90 16.08 16.35 4.68
CA LYS A 90 16.07 17.74 5.17
C LYS A 90 14.71 18.43 5.00
N ASP A 91 13.91 17.99 4.02
CA ASP A 91 12.64 18.60 3.63
C ASP A 91 11.42 17.87 4.22
N TYR A 92 11.62 16.75 4.93
CA TYR A 92 10.53 15.94 5.47
C TYR A 92 9.55 16.74 6.33
N GLN A 93 10.06 17.56 7.25
CA GLN A 93 9.18 18.32 8.14
C GLN A 93 8.34 19.34 7.37
N ALA A 94 8.95 20.05 6.41
CA ALA A 94 8.25 21.01 5.56
C ALA A 94 7.18 20.32 4.70
N MET A 95 7.52 19.19 4.06
CA MET A 95 6.58 18.45 3.22
C MET A 95 5.44 17.80 4.02
N ILE A 96 5.72 17.29 5.22
CA ILE A 96 4.67 16.78 6.12
C ILE A 96 3.76 17.91 6.58
N ALA A 97 4.29 19.09 6.89
CA ALA A 97 3.47 20.24 7.29
C ALA A 97 2.57 20.73 6.15
N LEU A 98 3.06 20.68 4.91
CA LEU A 98 2.33 21.13 3.73
C LEU A 98 1.28 20.12 3.26
N CYS A 99 1.70 18.86 3.05
CA CYS A 99 0.88 17.84 2.40
C CYS A 99 0.31 16.81 3.36
N GLY A 100 0.85 16.72 4.59
CA GLY A 100 0.58 15.61 5.49
C GLY A 100 1.28 14.32 5.07
N LYS A 101 1.07 13.26 5.86
CA LYS A 101 1.67 11.94 5.64
C LYS A 101 0.68 10.80 5.88
N LYS A 102 0.92 9.69 5.19
CA LYS A 102 0.17 8.44 5.33
C LYS A 102 1.15 7.26 5.34
N TYR A 103 1.05 6.43 6.36
CA TYR A 103 1.88 5.23 6.48
C TYR A 103 1.42 4.15 5.50
N ASN A 104 2.37 3.57 4.77
CA ASN A 104 2.13 2.44 3.86
C ASN A 104 2.36 1.12 4.61
N SER A 105 1.31 0.30 4.76
CA SER A 105 1.33 -0.95 5.53
C SER A 105 2.30 -2.01 4.97
N ASN A 106 2.60 -1.96 3.66
CA ASN A 106 3.44 -2.94 2.97
C ASN A 106 4.95 -2.71 3.23
N THR A 107 5.30 -1.68 3.99
CA THR A 107 6.70 -1.27 4.25
C THR A 107 7.05 -1.26 5.74
N GLY A 108 6.52 -2.22 6.50
CA GLY A 108 6.79 -2.42 7.93
C GLY A 108 8.24 -2.81 8.27
N ASP A 109 8.54 -3.12 9.53
CA ASP A 109 9.92 -3.44 9.97
C ASP A 109 10.40 -4.86 9.59
N VAL A 110 9.47 -5.81 9.40
CA VAL A 110 9.79 -7.23 9.27
C VAL A 110 9.88 -7.63 7.79
N ILE A 111 10.97 -8.29 7.41
CA ILE A 111 11.19 -8.93 6.10
C ILE A 111 11.72 -10.35 6.38
N ARG A 112 10.99 -11.36 5.92
CA ARG A 112 11.22 -12.78 6.24
C ARG A 112 11.78 -13.59 5.08
N SER A 113 11.63 -13.10 3.85
CA SER A 113 12.04 -13.81 2.64
C SER A 113 12.65 -12.87 1.60
N GLU A 114 13.29 -13.43 0.58
CA GLU A 114 13.79 -12.66 -0.56
C GLU A 114 12.65 -12.11 -1.43
N GLU A 115 11.56 -12.86 -1.55
CA GLU A 115 10.36 -12.39 -2.25
C GLU A 115 9.77 -11.14 -1.58
N GLU A 116 9.68 -11.12 -0.24
CA GLU A 116 9.24 -9.94 0.51
C GLU A 116 10.19 -8.75 0.31
N ARG A 117 11.50 -9.00 0.19
CA ARG A 117 12.50 -7.96 -0.11
C ARG A 117 12.27 -7.36 -1.51
N LEU A 118 12.00 -8.20 -2.52
CA LEU A 118 11.70 -7.76 -3.88
C LEU A 118 10.37 -7.00 -3.95
N ALA A 119 9.32 -7.51 -3.27
CA ALA A 119 8.03 -6.83 -3.18
C ALA A 119 8.17 -5.45 -2.53
N ARG A 120 8.91 -5.35 -1.42
CA ARG A 120 9.21 -4.08 -0.78
C ARG A 120 9.95 -3.11 -1.70
N LYS A 121 10.91 -3.60 -2.49
CA LYS A 121 11.63 -2.76 -3.46
C LYS A 121 10.68 -2.17 -4.50
N LYS A 122 9.74 -2.96 -5.01
CA LYS A 122 8.69 -2.50 -5.93
C LYS A 122 7.78 -1.47 -5.28
N GLU A 123 7.34 -1.74 -4.05
CA GLU A 123 6.51 -0.81 -3.27
C GLU A 123 7.21 0.53 -3.02
N LEU A 124 8.48 0.52 -2.61
CA LEU A 124 9.25 1.76 -2.41
C LEU A 124 9.42 2.55 -3.71
N ASN A 125 9.57 1.88 -4.85
CA ASN A 125 9.62 2.53 -6.15
C ASN A 125 8.26 3.18 -6.50
N PHE A 126 7.17 2.45 -6.32
CA PHE A 126 5.81 2.96 -6.50
C PHE A 126 5.54 4.19 -5.62
N MET A 127 5.85 4.10 -4.32
CA MET A 127 5.71 5.20 -3.36
C MET A 127 6.50 6.43 -3.79
N ARG A 128 7.72 6.26 -4.31
CA ARG A 128 8.53 7.38 -4.81
C ARG A 128 7.84 8.09 -5.97
N GLN A 129 7.43 7.35 -6.99
CA GLN A 129 6.78 7.92 -8.17
C GLN A 129 5.45 8.61 -7.80
N TYR A 130 4.68 7.99 -6.91
CA TYR A 130 3.45 8.56 -6.36
C TYR A 130 3.72 9.88 -5.64
N ASN A 131 4.69 9.90 -4.72
CA ASN A 131 5.03 11.09 -3.94
C ASN A 131 5.54 12.23 -4.84
N GLU A 132 6.41 11.93 -5.81
CA GLU A 132 6.93 12.93 -6.77
C GLU A 132 5.78 13.66 -7.49
N ARG A 133 4.77 12.93 -7.97
CA ARG A 133 3.59 13.52 -8.63
C ARG A 133 2.65 14.21 -7.63
N MET A 134 2.45 13.61 -6.45
CA MET A 134 1.54 14.14 -5.43
C MET A 134 2.04 15.44 -4.80
N ILE A 135 3.36 15.66 -4.71
CA ILE A 135 3.93 16.91 -4.22
C ILE A 135 3.45 18.10 -5.06
N THR A 136 3.50 17.98 -6.39
CA THR A 136 3.03 19.04 -7.30
C THR A 136 1.54 19.32 -7.09
N ILE A 137 0.71 18.26 -7.05
CA ILE A 137 -0.74 18.37 -6.84
C ILE A 137 -1.05 19.03 -5.49
N CYS A 138 -0.40 18.58 -4.42
CA CYS A 138 -0.54 19.13 -3.08
C CYS A 138 -0.18 20.63 -3.05
N GLN A 139 0.95 21.02 -3.64
CA GLN A 139 1.41 22.41 -3.69
C GLN A 139 0.39 23.31 -4.40
N GLU A 140 -0.13 22.87 -5.55
CA GLU A 140 -1.18 23.58 -6.29
C GLU A 140 -2.46 23.76 -5.48
N LYS A 141 -2.84 22.75 -4.69
CA LYS A 141 -4.05 22.80 -3.83
C LYS A 141 -3.84 23.59 -2.55
N SER A 142 -2.62 23.66 -2.02
CA SER A 142 -2.29 24.46 -0.84
C SER A 142 -2.15 25.96 -1.13
N SER A 143 -1.98 26.31 -2.41
CA SER A 143 -1.84 27.70 -2.87
C SER A 143 -3.17 28.33 -3.29
N GLN A 144 -4.27 27.58 -3.25
CA GLN A 144 -5.64 28.01 -3.56
C GLN A 144 -6.40 28.33 -2.27
#